data_AF-A0A498EDW8-F1
#
_entry.id   AF-A0A498EDW8-F1
#
_cell.length_a   1.000
_cell.length_b   1.000
_cell.length_c   1.000
_cell.angle_alpha   90.00
_cell.angle_beta   90.00
_cell.angle_gamma   90.00
#
_symmetry.space_group_name_H-M   'P 1'
#
loop_
_entity.id
_entity.type
_entity.pdbx_description
1 polymer ?
#
loop_
_entity_poly.entity_id
_entity_poly.type
_entity_poly.pdbx_seq_one_letter_code
_entity_poly.pdbx_strand_id
1 'polypeptide(L)'
;MSDDSGEVVAEFSVLDEADVVTSDDDDTVASGVDNGYEPGSTIDDDDSEDIEFEMPEFVAACRYCQTSFETEEAALEHEWNCDLEPTGECRFCGGTHIRKDVREDHFYSCS
;
A
#
# COMPACT_ATOMS: atom_id res chain seq x y z
N MET A 1 6.04 17.12 -46.06
CA MET A 1 4.77 17.24 -45.33
C MET A 1 3.94 16.08 -45.81
N SER A 2 4.10 14.94 -45.14
CA SER A 2 3.29 13.75 -45.36
C SER A 2 2.60 13.52 -44.04
N ASP A 3 1.34 13.90 -43.97
CA ASP A 3 0.45 13.69 -42.84
C ASP A 3 0.24 12.18 -42.68
N ASP A 4 0.94 11.59 -41.72
CA ASP A 4 0.65 10.26 -41.19
C ASP A 4 -0.52 10.40 -40.22
N SER A 5 -1.73 10.36 -40.79
CA SER A 5 -2.97 10.35 -40.04
C SER A 5 -3.06 9.03 -39.28
N GLY A 6 -2.85 9.11 -37.96
CA GLY A 6 -2.93 7.98 -37.04
C GLY A 6 -4.17 7.12 -37.26
N GLU A 7 -3.93 5.85 -37.53
CA GLU A 7 -4.93 4.79 -37.49
C GLU A 7 -5.44 4.67 -36.05
N VAL A 8 -6.59 5.30 -35.79
CA VAL A 8 -7.32 5.12 -34.55
C VAL A 8 -7.88 3.70 -34.54
N VAL A 9 -7.21 2.88 -33.74
CA VAL A 9 -7.50 1.47 -33.51
C VAL A 9 -8.98 1.33 -33.18
N ALA A 10 -9.71 0.52 -33.97
CA ALA A 10 -11.13 0.25 -33.84
C ALA A 10 -11.42 -0.67 -32.64
N GLU A 11 -10.96 -0.29 -31.45
CA GLU A 11 -11.11 -1.05 -30.21
C GLU A 11 -12.35 -0.61 -29.41
N PHE A 12 -13.08 0.40 -29.89
CA PHE A 12 -14.27 0.94 -29.20
C PHE A 12 -15.60 0.34 -29.67
N SER A 13 -15.62 -0.44 -30.74
CA SER A 13 -16.88 -1.04 -31.26
C SER A 13 -17.51 -2.05 -30.31
N VAL A 14 -16.73 -2.62 -29.38
CA VAL A 14 -17.20 -3.60 -28.37
C VAL A 14 -18.07 -2.93 -27.29
N LEU A 15 -18.09 -1.59 -27.21
CA LEU A 15 -18.87 -0.87 -26.19
C LEU A 15 -20.26 -0.44 -26.68
N ASP A 16 -20.56 -0.55 -27.99
CA ASP A 16 -21.90 -0.24 -28.53
C ASP A 16 -22.89 -1.40 -28.28
N GLU A 17 -22.37 -2.61 -28.05
CA GLU A 17 -23.13 -3.84 -27.77
C GLU A 17 -23.36 -4.12 -26.27
N ALA A 18 -22.90 -3.23 -25.39
CA ALA A 18 -23.13 -3.36 -23.96
C ALA A 18 -24.50 -2.77 -23.57
N ASP A 19 -25.39 -3.61 -23.02
CA ASP A 19 -26.66 -3.18 -22.47
C ASP A 19 -26.46 -2.19 -21.31
N VAL A 20 -27.26 -1.11 -21.27
CA VAL A 20 -27.14 -0.08 -20.23
C VAL A 20 -27.72 -0.62 -18.92
N VAL A 21 -26.85 -1.08 -18.02
CA VAL A 21 -27.25 -1.59 -16.70
C VAL A 21 -27.36 -0.40 -15.72
N THR A 22 -28.34 0.48 -15.96
CA THR A 22 -28.68 1.59 -15.04
C THR A 22 -29.97 1.33 -14.27
N SER A 23 -30.51 0.13 -14.38
CA SER A 23 -31.72 -0.26 -13.67
C SER A 23 -31.37 -0.52 -12.21
N ASP A 24 -31.77 0.40 -11.33
CA ASP A 24 -31.60 0.36 -9.86
C ASP A 24 -32.37 -0.80 -9.19
N ASP A 25 -33.03 -1.67 -9.96
CA ASP A 25 -33.95 -2.71 -9.47
C ASP A 25 -33.21 -4.00 -9.03
N ASP A 26 -31.99 -4.23 -9.53
CA ASP A 26 -31.17 -5.41 -9.19
C ASP A 26 -30.09 -5.12 -8.11
N ASP A 27 -29.83 -3.86 -7.78
CA ASP A 27 -28.87 -3.46 -6.74
C ASP A 27 -29.49 -3.47 -5.34
N THR A 28 -30.07 -4.62 -4.94
CA THR A 28 -30.48 -4.80 -3.54
C THR A 28 -29.26 -5.10 -2.67
N VAL A 29 -28.66 -4.06 -2.09
CA VAL A 29 -27.69 -4.23 -1.01
C VAL A 29 -28.43 -4.74 0.22
N ALA A 30 -28.33 -6.04 0.49
CA ALA A 30 -28.79 -6.61 1.74
C ALA A 30 -27.88 -6.08 2.87
N SER A 31 -28.32 -5.02 3.55
CA SER A 31 -27.73 -4.51 4.79
C SER A 31 -28.02 -5.45 5.97
N GLY A 32 -27.81 -6.74 5.79
CA GLY A 32 -27.96 -7.78 6.80
C GLY A 32 -26.60 -8.10 7.40
N VAL A 33 -26.02 -7.13 8.13
CA VAL A 33 -24.92 -7.45 9.03
C VAL A 33 -25.56 -7.77 10.39
N ASP A 34 -25.53 -9.05 10.78
CA ASP A 34 -25.94 -9.46 12.12
C ASP A 34 -24.80 -9.07 13.08
N ASN A 35 -24.92 -7.88 13.67
CA ASN A 35 -23.95 -7.37 14.63
C ASN A 35 -24.16 -7.95 16.04
N GLY A 36 -25.01 -8.98 16.22
CA GLY A 36 -25.35 -9.53 17.53
C GLY A 36 -25.91 -8.50 18.53
N TYR A 37 -26.31 -7.31 18.06
CA TYR A 37 -26.72 -6.20 18.93
C TYR A 37 -28.21 -6.31 19.26
N GLU A 38 -28.53 -6.67 20.50
CA GLU A 38 -29.90 -6.67 21.01
C GLU A 38 -30.24 -5.27 21.59
N PRO A 39 -31.23 -4.55 21.06
CA PRO A 39 -31.60 -3.23 21.57
C PRO A 39 -32.13 -3.36 23.01
N GLY A 40 -31.32 -2.91 23.97
CA GLY A 40 -31.62 -3.04 25.40
C GLY A 40 -30.64 -3.92 26.18
N SER A 41 -29.62 -4.51 25.53
CA SER A 41 -28.44 -5.03 26.23
C SER A 41 -27.58 -3.84 26.66
N THR A 42 -27.98 -3.16 27.72
CA THR A 42 -27.03 -2.42 28.54
C THR A 42 -26.11 -3.48 29.11
N ILE A 43 -24.89 -3.60 28.57
CA ILE A 43 -23.79 -4.14 29.37
C ILE A 43 -23.88 -3.41 30.71
N ASP A 44 -24.14 -4.14 31.79
CA ASP A 44 -24.10 -3.55 33.12
C ASP A 44 -22.65 -3.05 33.28
N ASP A 45 -22.45 -1.73 33.23
CA ASP A 45 -21.18 -1.01 33.40
C ASP A 45 -20.58 -1.20 34.82
N ASP A 46 -20.75 -2.36 35.45
CA ASP A 46 -20.13 -2.73 36.73
C ASP A 46 -18.79 -3.45 36.52
N ASP A 47 -18.51 -3.91 35.30
CA ASP A 47 -17.21 -4.41 34.86
C ASP A 47 -16.61 -3.44 33.83
N SER A 48 -16.57 -2.15 34.19
CA SER A 48 -15.58 -1.25 33.61
C SER A 48 -14.22 -1.65 34.18
N GLU A 49 -13.70 -2.80 33.73
CA GLU A 49 -12.26 -3.01 33.78
C GLU A 49 -11.68 -1.75 33.14
N ASP A 50 -10.90 -0.98 33.90
CA ASP A 50 -10.11 0.11 33.36
C ASP A 50 -9.19 -0.50 32.29
N ILE A 51 -9.70 -0.62 31.06
CA ILE A 51 -8.93 -0.98 29.89
C ILE A 51 -8.03 0.22 29.62
N GLU A 52 -6.93 0.26 30.36
CA GLU A 52 -5.87 1.23 30.17
C GLU A 52 -5.32 1.02 28.76
N PHE A 53 -5.70 1.91 27.85
CA PHE A 53 -5.12 1.95 26.52
C PHE A 53 -3.68 2.46 26.66
N GLU A 54 -2.74 1.54 26.83
CA GLU A 54 -1.31 1.85 26.82
C GLU A 54 -0.94 2.36 25.42
N MET A 55 -0.52 3.62 25.38
CA MET A 55 -0.01 4.21 24.15
C MET A 55 1.18 3.38 23.66
N PRO A 56 1.23 2.98 22.38
CA PRO A 56 2.29 2.14 21.87
C PRO A 56 3.67 2.76 22.15
N GLU A 57 4.62 1.91 22.55
CA GLU A 57 5.99 2.32 22.92
C GLU A 57 6.76 2.95 21.73
N PHE A 58 6.32 2.66 20.50
CA PHE A 58 6.96 3.12 19.28
C PHE A 58 6.06 4.08 18.51
N VAL A 59 6.64 5.18 18.06
CA VAL A 59 5.93 6.26 17.36
C VAL A 59 6.04 6.10 15.84
N ALA A 60 7.12 5.50 15.34
CA ALA A 60 7.35 5.36 13.91
C ALA A 60 8.11 4.08 13.58
N ALA A 61 8.02 3.63 12.32
CA ALA A 61 8.78 2.50 11.80
C ALA A 61 9.36 2.84 10.42
N CYS A 62 10.58 2.38 10.15
CA CYS A 62 11.23 2.59 8.86
C CYS A 62 10.49 1.81 7.76
N ARG A 63 10.15 2.50 6.66
CA ARG A 63 9.47 1.89 5.51
C ARG A 63 10.19 0.69 4.90
N TYR A 64 11.53 0.66 4.95
CA TYR A 64 12.33 -0.33 4.24
C TYR A 64 12.68 -1.55 5.09
N CYS A 65 13.06 -1.34 6.35
CA CYS A 65 13.53 -2.41 7.24
C CYS A 65 12.53 -2.78 8.34
N GLN A 66 11.44 -2.04 8.50
CA GLN A 66 10.41 -2.21 9.53
C GLN A 66 10.91 -2.08 10.98
N THR A 67 12.15 -1.62 11.20
CA THR A 67 12.64 -1.26 12.53
C THR A 67 11.77 -0.16 13.11
N SER A 68 11.33 -0.34 14.37
CA SER A 68 10.52 0.62 15.12
C SER A 68 11.38 1.57 15.94
N PHE A 69 10.88 2.79 16.15
CA PHE A 69 11.57 3.87 16.84
C PHE A 69 10.63 4.57 17.82
N GLU A 70 11.18 5.02 18.94
CA GLU A 70 10.46 5.76 19.98
C GLU A 70 10.14 7.21 19.56
N THR A 71 10.80 7.74 18.52
CA THR A 71 10.58 9.10 18.01
C THR A 71 10.54 9.14 16.48
N GLU A 72 9.78 10.09 15.95
CA GLU A 72 9.72 10.33 14.49
C GLU A 72 11.06 10.80 13.93
N GLU A 73 11.81 11.63 14.66
CA GLU A 73 13.12 12.13 14.22
C GLU A 73 14.15 11.00 14.05
N ALA A 74 14.16 10.02 14.98
CA ALA A 74 15.03 8.86 14.87
C ALA A 74 14.66 7.97 13.68
N ALA A 75 13.36 7.77 13.42
CA ALA A 75 12.90 7.04 12.25
C ALA A 75 13.32 7.74 10.95
N LEU A 76 13.14 9.06 10.85
CA LEU A 76 13.51 9.83 9.67
C LEU A 76 15.03 9.84 9.42
N GLU A 77 15.85 9.98 10.47
CA GLU A 77 17.30 9.89 10.36
C GLU A 77 17.74 8.51 9.88
N HIS A 78 17.12 7.45 10.41
CA HIS A 78 17.38 6.09 9.97
C HIS A 78 16.97 5.88 8.51
N GLU A 79 15.79 6.34 8.10
CA GLU A 79 15.28 6.17 6.73
C GLU A 79 16.23 6.74 5.68
N TRP A 80 16.86 7.89 5.96
CA TRP A 80 17.84 8.51 5.06
C TRP A 80 19.11 7.68 4.84
N ASN A 81 19.44 6.79 5.78
CA ASN A 81 20.67 6.00 5.78
C ASN A 81 20.41 4.49 5.93
N CYS A 82 19.20 4.05 5.57
CA CYS A 82 18.76 2.68 5.74
C CYS A 82 19.50 1.75 4.76
N ASP A 83 20.07 0.67 5.29
CA ASP A 83 20.79 -0.33 4.51
C ASP A 83 19.89 -1.23 3.65
N LEU A 84 18.57 -1.08 3.76
CA LEU A 84 17.61 -1.86 2.98
C LEU A 84 16.85 -1.00 1.97
N GLU A 85 17.17 0.30 1.86
CA GLU A 85 16.59 1.17 0.83
C GLU A 85 17.14 0.80 -0.56
N PRO A 86 16.32 0.27 -1.48
CA PRO A 86 16.76 -0.01 -2.83
C PRO A 86 16.90 1.29 -3.62
N THR A 87 18.08 1.55 -4.16
CA THR A 87 18.39 2.73 -4.98
C THR A 87 18.32 2.44 -6.48
N GLY A 88 18.47 1.18 -6.87
CA GLY A 88 18.34 0.75 -8.26
C GLY A 88 18.64 -0.73 -8.48
N GLU A 89 18.50 -1.17 -9.72
CA GLU A 89 18.78 -2.53 -10.18
C GLU A 89 19.96 -2.51 -11.17
N CYS A 90 20.86 -3.47 -11.07
CA CYS A 90 21.88 -3.69 -12.09
C CYS A 90 21.27 -4.32 -13.34
N ARG A 91 21.41 -3.65 -14.48
CA ARG A 91 20.90 -4.14 -15.78
C ARG A 91 21.50 -5.47 -16.24
N PHE A 92 22.68 -5.85 -15.73
CA PHE A 92 23.39 -7.03 -16.18
C PHE A 92 23.00 -8.28 -15.38
N CYS A 93 22.99 -8.20 -14.05
CA CYS A 93 22.66 -9.34 -13.20
C CYS A 93 21.27 -9.29 -12.54
N GLY A 94 20.53 -8.18 -12.67
CA GLY A 94 19.25 -7.96 -11.98
C GLY A 94 19.37 -7.77 -10.47
N GLY A 95 20.59 -7.62 -9.94
CA GLY A 95 20.82 -7.41 -8.52
C GLY A 95 20.30 -6.04 -8.06
N THR A 96 19.58 -6.02 -6.94
CA THR A 96 19.17 -4.76 -6.28
C THR A 96 20.34 -4.16 -5.53
N HIS A 97 20.52 -2.86 -5.68
CA HIS A 97 21.55 -2.09 -5.01
C HIS A 97 20.97 -1.13 -3.99
N ILE A 98 21.69 -0.97 -2.89
CA ILE A 98 21.37 -0.01 -1.82
C ILE A 98 22.29 1.21 -1.91
N ARG A 99 21.93 2.28 -1.21
CA ARG A 99 22.66 3.56 -1.29
C ARG A 99 24.12 3.44 -0.85
N LYS A 100 24.41 2.53 0.08
CA LYS A 100 25.77 2.26 0.59
C LYS A 100 26.58 1.32 -0.30
N ASP A 101 25.99 0.70 -1.32
CA ASP A 101 26.74 -0.16 -2.22
C ASP A 101 27.76 0.64 -3.03
N VAL A 102 29.00 0.16 -3.05
CA VAL A 102 30.04 0.75 -3.89
C VAL A 102 29.82 0.25 -5.32
N ARG A 103 29.32 1.13 -6.18
CA ARG A 103 29.05 0.84 -7.60
C ARG A 103 30.26 0.21 -8.30
N GLU A 104 31.47 0.65 -7.98
CA GLU A 104 32.71 0.13 -8.59
C GLU A 104 33.00 -1.31 -8.16
N ASP A 105 32.82 -1.67 -6.89
CA ASP A 105 32.96 -3.06 -6.43
C ASP A 105 31.96 -3.97 -7.13
N HIS A 106 30.71 -3.53 -7.27
CA HIS A 106 29.73 -4.28 -8.05
C HIS A 106 30.15 -4.38 -9.51
N PHE A 107 30.60 -3.30 -10.14
CA PHE A 107 31.01 -3.29 -11.55
C PHE A 107 32.11 -4.32 -11.85
N TYR A 108 33.10 -4.50 -10.96
CA TYR A 108 34.18 -5.47 -11.15
C TYR A 108 33.78 -6.92 -10.79
N SER A 109 32.75 -7.12 -9.97
CA SER A 109 32.30 -8.45 -9.53
C SER A 109 31.03 -8.94 -10.23
N CYS A 110 30.36 -8.08 -11.01
CA CYS A 110 29.14 -8.40 -11.74
C CYS A 110 29.41 -9.53 -12.74
N SER A 111 28.68 -10.64 -12.60
CA SER A 111 28.79 -11.85 -13.42
C SER A 111 27.46 -12.16 -14.12
#